data_AF-A0A7X6YEJ8-F1
#
_entry.id   AF-A0A7X6YEJ8-F1
#
_cell.length_a   1.000
_cell.length_b   1.000
_cell.length_c   1.000
_cell.angle_alpha   90.00
_cell.angle_beta   90.00
_cell.angle_gamma   90.00
#
_symmetry.space_group_name_H-M   'P 1'
#
loop_
_entity.id
_entity.type
_entity.pdbx_description
1 polymer ?
#
loop_
_entity_poly.entity_id
_entity_poly.type
_entity_poly.pdbx_seq_one_letter_code
_entity_poly.pdbx_strand_id
1 'polypeptide(L)'
;MSKSQSRAKRLEAALAKVTDAKCEIEELASELQSWLDNMPESLQGSAKADEIQEAISSLESAVSSLEEAEGADVSFPGMFG
;
A
#
# COMPACT_ATOMS: atom_id res chain seq x y z
N MET A 1 5.20 -5.43 -33.19
CA MET A 1 4.09 -4.45 -33.21
C MET A 1 3.90 -3.93 -31.80
N SER A 2 4.18 -2.65 -31.54
CA SER A 2 3.90 -2.03 -30.24
C SER A 2 2.38 -1.83 -30.12
N LYS A 3 1.71 -2.57 -29.23
CA LYS A 3 0.31 -2.30 -28.87
C LYS A 3 0.28 -0.97 -28.12
N SER A 4 -0.10 0.12 -28.78
CA SER A 4 -0.37 1.38 -28.11
C SER A 4 -1.57 1.20 -27.18
N GLN A 5 -1.35 1.24 -25.86
CA GLN A 5 -2.42 1.20 -24.88
C GLN A 5 -3.07 2.58 -24.77
N SER A 6 -4.39 2.63 -24.58
CA SER A 6 -5.09 3.88 -24.26
C SER A 6 -4.63 4.43 -22.90
N ARG A 7 -4.83 5.73 -22.67
CA ARG A 7 -4.50 6.36 -21.39
C ARG A 7 -5.27 5.73 -20.23
N ALA A 8 -6.56 5.46 -20.46
CA ALA A 8 -7.41 4.72 -19.52
C ALA A 8 -6.84 3.35 -19.18
N LYS A 9 -6.42 2.57 -20.18
CA LYS A 9 -5.83 1.24 -19.94
C LYS A 9 -4.47 1.30 -19.24
N ARG A 10 -3.70 2.37 -19.44
CA ARG A 10 -2.46 2.61 -18.69
C ARG A 10 -2.74 2.99 -17.24
N LEU A 11 -3.81 3.75 -16.98
CA LEU A 11 -4.25 4.07 -15.63
C LEU A 11 -4.73 2.82 -14.90
N GLU A 12 -5.60 2.02 -15.53
CA GLU A 12 -6.06 0.72 -14.98
C GLU A 12 -4.89 -0.18 -14.60
N ALA A 13 -3.88 -0.31 -15.47
CA ALA A 13 -2.68 -1.09 -15.18
C ALA A 13 -1.79 -0.49 -14.08
N ALA A 14 -1.86 0.83 -13.86
CA ALA A 14 -1.18 1.47 -12.73
C ALA A 14 -1.93 1.24 -11.42
N LEU A 15 -3.26 1.38 -11.42
CA LEU A 15 -4.12 1.11 -10.27
C LEU A 15 -4.01 -0.36 -9.83
N ALA A 16 -3.94 -1.31 -10.77
CA ALA A 16 -3.68 -2.72 -10.42
C ALA A 16 -2.38 -2.91 -9.62
N LYS A 17 -1.30 -2.20 -9.98
CA LYS A 17 -0.04 -2.25 -9.23
C LYS A 17 -0.15 -1.57 -7.86
N VAL A 18 -0.98 -0.54 -7.75
CA VAL A 18 -1.27 0.13 -6.47
C VAL A 18 -2.01 -0.86 -5.56
N THR A 19 -3.01 -1.58 -6.07
CA THR A 19 -3.71 -2.63 -5.33
C THR A 19 -2.75 -3.75 -4.90
N ASP A 20 -1.91 -4.26 -5.80
CA ASP A 20 -0.92 -5.29 -5.47
C ASP A 20 0.04 -4.82 -4.36
N ALA A 21 0.61 -3.62 -4.51
CA ALA A 21 1.51 -3.04 -3.52
C ALA A 21 0.82 -2.80 -2.16
N LYS A 22 -0.46 -2.39 -2.18
CA LYS A 22 -1.25 -2.20 -0.96
C LYS A 22 -1.37 -3.52 -0.20
N CYS A 23 -1.77 -4.59 -0.88
CA CYS A 23 -1.90 -5.92 -0.26
C CYS A 23 -0.58 -6.41 0.32
N GLU A 24 0.54 -6.25 -0.40
CA GLU A 24 1.87 -6.62 0.12
C GLU A 24 2.23 -5.84 1.40
N ILE A 25 1.91 -4.54 1.46
CA ILE A 25 2.18 -3.71 2.65
C ILE A 25 1.27 -4.10 3.82
N GLU A 26 -0.01 -4.40 3.57
CA GLU A 26 -0.95 -4.89 4.59
C GLU A 26 -0.50 -6.23 5.19
N GLU A 27 0.01 -7.15 4.35
CA GLU A 27 0.59 -8.40 4.81
C GLU A 27 1.80 -8.17 5.73
N LEU A 28 2.73 -7.30 5.34
CA LEU A 28 3.88 -6.94 6.18
C LEU A 28 3.47 -6.31 7.51
N ALA A 29 2.46 -5.42 7.52
CA ALA A 29 1.95 -4.83 8.75
C ALA A 29 1.34 -5.90 9.67
N SER A 30 0.61 -6.85 9.09
CA SER A 30 0.03 -7.99 9.84
C SER A 30 1.11 -8.91 10.41
N GLU A 31 2.17 -9.19 9.67
CA GLU A 31 3.32 -9.96 10.16
C GLU A 31 4.00 -9.28 11.35
N LEU A 32 4.22 -7.97 11.26
CA LEU A 32 4.81 -7.18 12.36
C LEU A 32 3.90 -7.12 13.58
N GLN A 33 2.60 -6.95 13.40
CA GLN A 33 1.63 -6.99 14.50
C GLN A 33 1.64 -8.36 15.18
N SER A 34 1.65 -9.45 14.40
CA SER A 34 1.76 -10.81 14.94
C SER A 34 3.06 -11.01 15.70
N TRP A 35 4.17 -10.45 15.23
CA TRP A 35 5.44 -10.51 15.94
C TRP A 35 5.39 -9.76 17.28
N LEU A 36 4.78 -8.57 17.30
CA LEU A 36 4.59 -7.78 18.51
C LEU A 36 3.70 -8.51 19.53
N ASP A 37 2.59 -9.08 19.08
CA ASP A 37 1.64 -9.82 19.91
C ASP A 37 2.26 -11.08 20.53
N ASN A 38 3.16 -11.75 19.80
CA ASN A 38 3.89 -12.93 20.27
C ASN A 38 5.17 -12.60 21.04
N MET A 39 5.51 -11.32 21.20
CA MET A 39 6.71 -10.89 21.91
C MET A 39 6.57 -11.17 23.42
N PRO A 40 7.60 -11.70 24.10
CA PRO A 40 7.55 -11.92 25.54
C PRO A 40 7.40 -10.59 26.30
N GLU A 41 6.65 -10.60 27.41
CA GLU A 41 6.34 -9.42 28.24
C GLU A 41 7.58 -8.58 28.61
N SER A 42 8.73 -9.23 28.84
CA SER A 42 10.00 -8.56 29.15
C SER A 42 10.53 -7.66 28.02
N LEU A 43 10.07 -7.87 26.79
CA LEU A 43 10.49 -7.13 25.61
C LEU A 43 9.40 -6.18 25.07
N GLN A 44 8.15 -6.29 25.54
CA GLN A 44 7.04 -5.44 25.09
C GLN A 44 7.21 -3.95 25.43
N GLY A 45 8.04 -3.62 26.44
CA GLY A 45 8.43 -2.24 26.75
C GLY A 45 9.85 -1.89 26.31
N SER A 46 10.44 -2.68 25.40
CA SER A 46 11.78 -2.43 24.89
C SER A 46 11.76 -1.51 23.68
N ALA A 47 12.91 -0.87 23.40
CA ALA A 47 13.11 -0.12 22.16
C ALA A 47 12.78 -0.94 20.91
N LYS A 48 12.88 -2.27 20.97
CA LYS A 48 12.52 -3.13 19.84
C LYS A 48 11.01 -3.19 19.59
N ALA A 49 10.20 -3.22 20.65
CA ALA A 49 8.75 -3.15 20.53
C ALA A 49 8.32 -1.78 19.98
N ASP A 50 8.95 -0.70 20.44
CA ASP A 50 8.71 0.66 19.94
C ASP A 50 9.03 0.76 18.44
N GLU A 51 10.19 0.24 17.99
CA GLU A 51 10.57 0.20 16.57
C GLU A 51 9.52 -0.54 15.70
N ILE A 52 8.98 -1.65 16.20
CA ILE A 52 7.96 -2.43 15.48
C ILE A 52 6.65 -1.64 15.40
N GLN A 53 6.23 -0.99 16.48
CA GLN A 53 5.03 -0.16 16.52
C GLN A 53 5.13 1.03 15.55
N GLU A 54 6.28 1.68 15.47
CA GLU A 54 6.55 2.76 14.52
C GLU A 54 6.55 2.26 13.07
N ALA A 55 7.13 1.08 12.82
CA ALA A 55 7.11 0.45 11.51
C ALA A 55 5.68 0.13 11.05
N ILE A 56 4.86 -0.47 11.92
CA ILE A 56 3.43 -0.74 11.64
C ILE A 56 2.70 0.56 11.30
N SER A 57 2.86 1.60 12.13
CA SER A 57 2.21 2.91 11.91
C SER A 57 2.60 3.53 10.56
N SER A 58 3.86 3.35 10.14
CA SER A 58 4.37 3.82 8.85
C SER A 58 3.77 3.03 7.68
N LEU A 59 3.62 1.72 7.82
CA LEU A 59 3.01 0.87 6.80
C LEU A 59 1.50 1.18 6.65
N GLU A 60 0.78 1.36 7.75
CA GLU A 60 -0.65 1.76 7.72
C GLU A 60 -0.84 3.12 7.05
N SER A 61 0.06 4.08 7.30
CA SER A 61 0.05 5.37 6.60
C SER A 61 0.29 5.23 5.09
N ALA A 62 1.17 4.29 4.69
CA ALA A 62 1.41 3.99 3.29
C ALA A 62 0.18 3.34 2.63
N VAL A 63 -0.49 2.40 3.31
CA VAL A 63 -1.76 1.79 2.85
C VAL A 63 -2.80 2.87 2.59
N SER A 64 -3.02 3.78 3.55
CA SER A 64 -3.99 4.87 3.40
C SER A 64 -3.69 5.75 2.17
N SER A 65 -2.41 6.04 1.92
CA SER A 65 -1.99 6.81 0.74
C SER A 65 -2.25 6.07 -0.59
N LEU A 66 -2.09 4.74 -0.59
CA LEU A 66 -2.37 3.89 -1.76
C LEU A 66 -3.87 3.74 -2.00
N GLU A 67 -4.69 3.65 -0.96
CA GLU A 67 -6.16 3.64 -1.08
C GLU A 67 -6.69 4.95 -1.69
N GLU A 68 -6.13 6.10 -1.30
CA GLU A 68 -6.47 7.38 -1.93
C GLU A 68 -6.13 7.37 -3.42
N ALA A 69 -4.95 6.84 -3.79
CA ALA A 69 -4.54 6.72 -5.17
C ALA A 69 -5.41 5.74 -5.97
N GLU A 70 -5.87 4.65 -5.36
CA GLU A 70 -6.77 3.66 -5.94
C GLU A 70 -8.14 4.27 -6.29
N GLY A 71 -8.63 5.21 -5.47
CA GLY A 71 -9.88 5.93 -5.66
C GLY A 71 -9.87 7.03 -6.73
N ALA A 72 -8.77 7.19 -7.48
CA ALA A 72 -8.64 8.26 -8.48
C ALA A 72 -9.59 8.07 -9.68
N ASP A 73 -10.71 8.80 -9.71
CA ASP A 73 -11.60 8.89 -10.87
C ASP A 73 -11.05 9.90 -11.89
N VAL A 74 -10.49 9.39 -13.00
CA VAL A 74 -9.88 10.23 -14.04
C VAL A 74 -10.60 10.06 -15.36
N SER A 75 -11.31 11.11 -15.78
CA SER A 75 -11.85 11.23 -17.14
C SER A 75 -10.81 11.82 -18.09
N PHE A 76 -10.34 11.03 -19.04
CA PHE A 76 -9.40 11.51 -20.06
C PHE A 76 -10.16 12.26 -21.18
N PRO A 77 -9.79 13.51 -21.50
CA PRO A 77 -10.44 14.22 -22.59
C PRO A 77 -10.18 13.52 -23.94
N GLY A 78 -11.23 13.47 -24.76
CA GLY A 78 -11.15 12.99 -26.14
C GLY A 78 -10.19 13.85 -26.97
N MET A 79 -9.47 13.23 -27.90
CA MET A 79 -8.49 13.92 -28.76
C MET A 79 -9.10 14.46 -30.07
N PHE A 80 -10.42 14.55 -30.15
CA PHE A 80 -11.15 15.16 -31.27
C PHE A 80 -12.27 16.03 -30.72
N GLY A 81 -12.12 17.34 -30.93
CA GLY A 81 -13.22 18.30 -31.10
C GLY A 81 -13.23 18.73 -32.55
#